data_AF-A0A832K3F1-F1
#
_entry.id   AF-A0A832K3F1-F1
#
_cell.length_a   1.000
_cell.length_b   1.000
_cell.length_c   1.000
_cell.angle_alpha   90.00
_cell.angle_beta   90.00
_cell.angle_gamma   90.00
#
_symmetry.space_group_name_H-M   'P 1'
#
loop_
_entity.id
_entity.type
_entity.pdbx_description
1 polymer ?
#
loop_
_entity_poly.entity_id
_entity_poly.type
_entity_poly.pdbx_seq_one_letter_code
_entity_poly.pdbx_strand_id
1 'polypeptide(L)'
;MTLWILDAFISGDKVFLKIYSEDDRYVVDQRVDLAFYGYIASREAGRITEELRGVDGVDDAWVEEWRSPLFYDSKIPVVVFKTRSYSVLRRVLKASTSRNLRAINTFPHPLIEALYRAGVRPLTMVKYVSEKRVETSNWDPSSRDPRVEYIVLGFSEGYFTVETHSNALRFWSIEELADYVASRKFHVGFADPYVYARLIEIEPRIATSVCKWVTGGAFSPHEYFEWSRLSYTPLSLMNNITIGRVLTTIESLHARRLKIIIDKSQSRRESWRSLRELMIYDRGGVIYQPRAGLYWCVCQVDFKSLYPNIIVKYNVSGETVNKPICRNTLTPTWTPHRICLDESGVVPVSIRELIGLKD
;
A
#
# COMPACT_ATOMS: atom_id res chain seq x y z
N MET A 1 9.14 -28.46 5.76
CA MET A 1 8.16 -27.62 6.45
C MET A 1 7.90 -26.38 5.62
N THR A 2 6.68 -26.21 5.14
CA THR A 2 6.28 -25.07 4.32
C THR A 2 5.82 -23.94 5.24
N LEU A 3 6.63 -22.88 5.32
CA LEU A 3 6.40 -21.74 6.19
C LEU A 3 6.02 -20.50 5.37
N TRP A 4 5.08 -19.70 5.89
CA TRP A 4 4.61 -18.47 5.26
C TRP A 4 4.62 -17.30 6.24
N ILE A 5 4.86 -16.08 5.74
CA ILE A 5 4.63 -14.86 6.53
C ILE A 5 3.16 -14.47 6.39
N LEU A 6 2.30 -14.82 7.34
CA LEU A 6 0.87 -14.52 7.25
C LEU A 6 0.57 -13.02 7.46
N ASP A 7 1.29 -12.38 8.37
CA ASP A 7 1.13 -10.97 8.73
C ASP A 7 2.42 -10.46 9.38
N ALA A 8 2.52 -9.15 9.60
CA ALA A 8 3.60 -8.52 10.34
C ALA A 8 3.03 -7.36 11.17
N PHE A 9 3.51 -7.21 12.39
CA PHE A 9 3.01 -6.19 13.32
C PHE A 9 4.09 -5.67 14.25
N ILE A 10 3.81 -4.55 14.90
CA ILE A 10 4.66 -3.98 15.94
C ILE A 10 4.00 -4.26 17.29
N SER A 11 4.76 -4.81 18.23
CA SER A 11 4.32 -4.97 19.63
C SER A 11 5.39 -4.44 20.57
N GLY A 12 4.99 -3.52 21.45
CA GLY A 12 5.91 -2.66 22.20
C GLY A 12 6.75 -1.82 21.23
N ASP A 13 8.00 -2.24 21.04
CA ASP A 13 8.99 -1.58 20.18
C ASP A 13 9.62 -2.51 19.15
N LYS A 14 9.16 -3.77 19.07
CA LYS A 14 9.76 -4.80 18.24
C LYS A 14 8.82 -5.21 17.12
N VAL A 15 9.41 -5.61 15.99
CA VAL A 15 8.68 -6.15 14.86
C VAL A 15 8.55 -7.65 15.02
N PHE A 16 7.35 -8.15 14.75
CA PHE A 16 7.04 -9.57 14.74
C PHE A 16 6.44 -9.96 13.39
N LEU A 17 6.86 -11.11 12.89
CA LEU A 17 6.24 -11.78 11.75
C LEU A 17 5.36 -12.90 12.28
N LYS A 18 4.11 -12.99 11.80
CA LYS A 18 3.26 -14.15 12.03
C LYS A 18 3.65 -15.24 11.05
N ILE A 19 4.38 -16.25 11.52
CA ILE A 19 4.83 -17.36 10.70
C ILE A 19 3.80 -18.48 10.77
N TYR A 20 3.22 -18.83 9.63
CA TYR A 20 2.26 -19.91 9.49
C TYR A 20 2.96 -21.17 8.98
N SER A 21 2.79 -22.29 9.71
CA SER A 21 3.14 -23.64 9.24
C SER A 21 1.96 -24.23 8.48
N GLU A 22 2.13 -24.45 7.18
CA GLU A 22 1.08 -25.08 6.37
C GLU A 22 0.91 -26.57 6.71
N ASP A 23 2.00 -27.25 7.04
CA ASP A 23 2.00 -28.68 7.36
C ASP A 23 1.32 -28.97 8.70
N ASP A 24 1.59 -28.14 9.72
CA ASP A 24 1.10 -28.34 11.09
C ASP A 24 -0.11 -27.47 11.45
N ARG A 25 -0.52 -26.58 10.55
CA ARG A 25 -1.66 -25.66 10.69
C ARG A 25 -1.64 -24.82 11.98
N TYR A 26 -0.47 -24.33 12.38
CA TYR A 26 -0.33 -23.39 13.50
C TYR A 26 0.38 -22.10 13.08
N VAL A 27 0.20 -21.06 13.88
CA VAL A 27 0.84 -19.75 13.69
C VAL A 27 1.71 -19.45 14.91
N VAL A 28 2.94 -19.00 14.67
CA VAL A 28 3.86 -18.50 15.71
C VAL A 28 4.33 -17.09 15.40
N ASP A 29 4.51 -16.30 16.45
CA ASP A 29 5.05 -14.95 16.31
C ASP A 29 6.59 -15.01 16.41
N GLN A 30 7.27 -14.67 15.32
CA GLN A 30 8.72 -14.62 15.26
C GLN A 30 9.20 -13.17 15.32
N ARG A 31 9.96 -12.83 16.37
CA ARG A 31 10.60 -11.52 16.47
C ARG A 31 11.67 -11.35 15.40
N VAL A 32 11.74 -10.17 14.79
CA VAL A 32 12.72 -9.81 13.76
C VAL A 32 13.27 -8.40 13.99
N ASP A 33 14.55 -8.22 13.65
CA ASP A 33 15.32 -7.00 13.84
C ASP A 33 15.26 -6.12 12.58
N LEU A 34 14.09 -5.55 12.32
CA LEU A 34 13.91 -4.60 11.22
C LEU A 34 14.14 -3.16 11.70
N ALA A 35 14.84 -2.38 10.88
CA ALA A 35 15.08 -0.98 11.15
C ALA A 35 14.00 -0.10 10.51
N PHE A 36 13.55 0.90 11.25
CA PHE A 36 12.73 1.98 10.76
C PHE A 36 13.59 3.17 10.34
N TYR A 37 13.03 3.99 9.45
CA TYR A 37 13.70 5.16 8.88
C TYR A 37 12.81 6.38 9.06
N GLY A 38 13.40 7.48 9.51
CA GLY A 38 12.75 8.78 9.62
C GLY A 38 13.45 9.83 8.78
N TYR A 39 12.69 10.82 8.31
CA TYR A 39 13.14 11.82 7.35
C TYR A 39 12.80 13.22 7.84
N ILE A 40 13.82 14.06 7.98
CA ILE A 40 13.68 15.43 8.47
C ILE A 40 14.33 16.39 7.46
N ALA A 41 13.53 17.23 6.81
CA ALA A 41 14.05 18.28 5.95
C ALA A 41 14.48 19.49 6.80
N SER A 42 15.73 19.94 6.62
CA SER A 42 16.26 21.11 7.34
C SER A 42 17.44 21.75 6.61
N ARG A 43 17.56 23.07 6.73
CA ARG A 43 18.75 23.82 6.26
C ARG A 43 19.99 23.60 7.14
N GLU A 44 19.80 23.14 8.37
CA GLU A 44 20.87 22.83 9.33
C GLU A 44 21.12 21.32 9.43
N ALA A 45 21.06 20.60 8.30
CA ALA A 45 21.08 19.15 8.27
C ALA A 45 22.31 18.53 8.98
N GLY A 46 23.48 19.15 8.87
CA GLY A 46 24.70 18.69 9.56
C GLY A 46 24.56 18.69 11.08
N ARG A 47 24.10 19.80 11.66
CA ARG A 47 23.89 19.93 13.12
C ARG A 47 22.85 18.92 13.61
N ILE A 48 21.72 18.80 12.92
CA ILE A 48 20.66 17.87 13.31
C ILE A 48 21.14 16.42 13.23
N THR A 49 21.98 16.08 12.25
CA THR A 49 22.56 14.75 12.13
C THR A 49 23.39 14.40 13.37
N GLU A 50 24.27 15.31 13.80
CA GLU A 50 25.07 15.11 15.02
C GLU A 50 24.21 15.05 16.29
N GLU A 51 23.18 15.90 16.40
CA GLU A 51 22.22 15.82 17.51
C GLU A 51 21.51 14.45 17.54
N LEU A 52 21.08 13.92 16.38
CA LEU A 52 20.38 12.65 16.30
C LEU A 52 21.29 11.45 16.60
N ARG A 53 22.57 11.49 16.22
CA ARG A 53 23.55 10.44 16.58
C ARG A 53 23.76 10.33 18.08
N GLY A 54 23.55 11.42 18.82
CA GLY A 54 23.59 11.43 20.29
C GLY A 54 22.27 11.01 20.97
N VAL A 55 21.19 10.79 20.21
CA VAL A 55 19.90 10.38 20.79
C VAL A 55 19.90 8.88 21.08
N ASP A 56 19.67 8.53 22.34
CA ASP A 56 19.51 7.14 22.75
C ASP A 56 18.42 6.41 21.93
N GLY A 57 18.81 5.25 21.40
CA GLY A 57 18.01 4.41 20.52
C GLY A 57 18.01 4.79 19.02
N VAL A 58 18.73 5.83 18.59
CA VAL A 58 19.02 6.05 17.17
C VAL A 58 20.27 5.25 16.79
N ASP A 59 20.14 4.39 15.79
CA ASP A 59 21.23 3.50 15.35
C ASP A 59 22.26 4.26 14.51
N ASP A 60 21.78 5.16 13.64
CA ASP A 60 22.61 5.98 12.75
C ASP A 60 21.80 7.17 12.20
N ALA A 61 22.48 8.22 11.75
CA ALA A 61 21.92 9.33 11.00
C ALA A 61 22.91 9.88 9.97
N TRP A 62 22.40 10.31 8.81
CA TRP A 62 23.19 10.90 7.73
C TRP A 62 22.35 11.88 6.90
N VAL A 63 23.01 12.65 6.03
CA VAL A 63 22.35 13.61 5.14
C VAL A 63 22.26 13.04 3.73
N GLU A 64 21.11 13.24 3.09
CA GLU A 64 20.87 12.95 1.69
C GLU A 64 20.29 14.15 0.95
N GLU A 65 20.56 14.23 -0.35
CA GLU A 65 19.97 15.23 -1.23
C GLU A 65 18.71 14.69 -1.92
N TRP A 66 17.55 15.31 -1.62
CA TRP A 66 16.24 14.88 -2.09
C TRP A 66 15.58 15.94 -2.96
N ARG A 67 14.92 15.51 -4.04
CA ARG A 67 14.16 16.40 -4.93
C ARG A 67 12.96 16.98 -4.20
N SER A 68 12.83 18.30 -4.25
CA SER A 68 11.82 19.05 -3.53
C SER A 68 10.67 19.51 -4.46
N PRO A 69 9.40 19.46 -4.00
CA PRO A 69 8.29 20.07 -4.73
C PRO A 69 8.51 21.57 -4.95
N LEU A 70 7.80 22.21 -5.89
CA LEU A 70 6.64 21.70 -6.65
C LEU A 70 6.99 20.98 -7.97
N PHE A 71 8.15 21.27 -8.56
CA PHE A 71 8.55 20.73 -9.87
C PHE A 71 9.71 19.73 -9.80
N TYR A 72 10.26 19.51 -8.59
CA TYR A 72 11.32 18.52 -8.36
C TYR A 72 12.63 18.81 -9.12
N ASP A 73 12.81 20.06 -9.53
CA ASP A 73 14.01 20.60 -10.20
C ASP A 73 15.15 20.94 -9.24
N SER A 74 14.84 21.15 -7.95
CA SER A 74 15.82 21.44 -6.91
C SER A 74 15.93 20.29 -5.94
N LYS A 75 17.09 20.18 -5.30
CA LYS A 75 17.32 19.27 -4.18
C LYS A 75 17.47 20.07 -2.90
N ILE A 76 17.00 19.49 -1.80
CA ILE A 76 17.23 19.99 -0.46
C ILE A 76 17.85 18.89 0.41
N PRO A 77 18.67 19.25 1.40
CA PRO A 77 19.21 18.31 2.35
C PRO A 77 18.10 17.75 3.25
N VAL A 78 18.09 16.43 3.38
CA VAL A 78 17.21 15.66 4.26
C VAL A 78 18.08 14.82 5.18
N VAL A 79 17.87 15.00 6.48
CA VAL A 79 18.46 14.13 7.49
C VAL A 79 17.66 12.84 7.53
N VAL A 80 18.31 11.73 7.22
CA VAL A 80 17.77 10.38 7.35
C VAL A 80 18.34 9.78 8.62
N PHE A 81 17.48 9.26 9.49
CA PHE A 81 17.93 8.52 10.67
C PHE A 81 17.30 7.13 10.72
N LYS A 82 18.04 6.20 11.30
CA LYS A 82 17.71 4.78 11.42
C LYS A 82 17.53 4.41 12.89
N THR A 83 16.53 3.61 13.21
CA THR A 83 16.30 3.10 14.56
C THR A 83 15.55 1.78 14.54
N ARG A 84 15.83 0.90 15.51
CA ARG A 84 15.07 -0.35 15.75
C ARG A 84 13.98 -0.23 16.81
N SER A 85 13.73 0.98 17.32
CA SER A 85 12.61 1.26 18.24
C SER A 85 11.56 2.11 17.55
N TYR A 86 10.34 1.58 17.49
CA TYR A 86 9.20 2.31 16.95
C TYR A 86 8.85 3.54 17.80
N SER A 87 8.97 3.44 19.12
CA SER A 87 8.76 4.56 20.04
C SER A 87 9.81 5.66 19.84
N VAL A 88 11.08 5.31 19.63
CA VAL A 88 12.14 6.28 19.32
C VAL A 88 11.84 6.99 17.99
N LEU A 89 11.48 6.26 16.93
CA LEU A 89 11.07 6.86 15.66
C LEU A 89 9.96 7.91 15.86
N ARG A 90 8.88 7.53 16.54
CA ARG A 90 7.74 8.44 16.78
C ARG A 90 8.13 9.64 17.63
N ARG A 91 8.92 9.43 18.69
CA ARG A 91 9.41 10.48 19.58
C ARG A 91 10.25 11.50 18.83
N VAL A 92 11.22 11.05 18.03
CA VAL A 92 12.10 11.91 17.24
C VAL A 92 11.32 12.69 16.20
N LEU A 93 10.43 12.04 15.43
CA LEU A 93 9.62 12.74 14.43
C LEU A 93 8.67 13.76 15.06
N LYS A 94 8.04 13.44 16.20
CA LYS A 94 7.18 14.37 16.94
C LYS A 94 7.97 15.56 17.51
N ALA A 95 9.14 15.32 18.09
CA ALA A 95 10.01 16.36 18.63
C ALA A 95 10.55 17.29 17.53
N SER A 96 10.81 16.74 16.34
CA SER A 96 11.21 17.51 15.17
C SER A 96 10.13 18.51 14.78
N THR A 97 8.87 18.07 14.69
CA THR A 97 7.72 18.96 14.41
C THR A 97 7.59 20.08 15.45
N SER A 98 7.82 19.82 16.74
CA SER A 98 7.77 20.87 17.77
C SER A 98 8.90 21.90 17.70
N ARG A 99 10.01 21.57 17.01
CA ARG A 99 11.15 22.47 16.79
C ARG A 99 11.08 23.20 15.44
N ASN A 100 9.90 23.27 14.82
CA ASN A 100 9.70 23.78 13.45
C ASN A 100 10.53 23.04 12.37
N LEU A 101 10.99 21.83 12.65
CA LEU A 101 11.60 20.96 11.64
C LEU A 101 10.51 20.19 10.91
N ARG A 102 10.73 19.91 9.63
CA ARG A 102 9.73 19.28 8.77
C ARG A 102 9.99 17.79 8.66
N ALA A 103 9.26 16.99 9.45
CA ALA A 103 9.14 15.56 9.18
C ALA A 103 8.43 15.36 7.84
N ILE A 104 9.11 14.72 6.89
CA ILE A 104 8.60 14.49 5.53
C ILE A 104 8.41 13.00 5.28
N ASN A 105 7.67 12.65 4.22
CA ASN A 105 7.52 11.26 3.76
C ASN A 105 7.02 10.29 4.84
N THR A 106 6.15 10.75 5.73
CA THR A 106 5.59 9.96 6.85
C THR A 106 4.51 8.96 6.39
N PHE A 107 4.46 8.66 5.11
CA PHE A 107 3.57 7.68 4.48
C PHE A 107 4.41 6.88 3.45
N PRO A 108 4.30 5.53 3.39
CA PRO A 108 3.37 4.65 4.12
C PRO A 108 3.70 4.43 5.60
N HIS A 109 2.96 3.55 6.28
CA HIS A 109 3.26 3.20 7.67
C HIS A 109 4.73 2.72 7.79
N PRO A 110 5.50 3.11 8.82
CA PRO A 110 6.93 2.78 8.90
C PRO A 110 7.26 1.29 8.82
N LEU A 111 6.35 0.43 9.30
CA LEU A 111 6.49 -1.03 9.15
C LEU A 111 6.55 -1.48 7.68
N ILE A 112 5.72 -0.87 6.82
CA ILE A 112 5.68 -1.21 5.39
C ILE A 112 7.02 -0.86 4.74
N GLU A 113 7.57 0.30 5.07
CA GLU A 113 8.89 0.67 4.56
C GLU A 113 10.02 -0.20 5.12
N ALA A 114 9.96 -0.56 6.41
CA ALA A 114 10.93 -1.47 7.02
C ALA A 114 10.94 -2.84 6.33
N LEU A 115 9.75 -3.39 6.04
CA LEU A 115 9.56 -4.62 5.27
C LEU A 115 10.09 -4.50 3.85
N TYR A 116 9.73 -3.42 3.15
CA TYR A 116 10.21 -3.12 1.80
C TYR A 116 11.74 -3.06 1.71
N ARG A 117 12.37 -2.29 2.60
CA ARG A 117 13.84 -2.14 2.65
C ARG A 117 14.56 -3.43 3.02
N ALA A 118 13.92 -4.29 3.81
CA ALA A 118 14.45 -5.61 4.16
C ALA A 118 14.17 -6.68 3.09
N GLY A 119 13.39 -6.36 2.04
CA GLY A 119 12.95 -7.34 1.05
C GLY A 119 11.99 -8.39 1.60
N VAL A 120 11.40 -8.15 2.78
CA VAL A 120 10.52 -9.10 3.48
C VAL A 120 9.08 -8.82 3.04
N ARG A 121 8.56 -9.64 2.14
CA ARG A 121 7.22 -9.47 1.59
C ARG A 121 6.21 -10.32 2.39
N PRO A 122 5.13 -9.74 2.94
CA PRO A 122 4.07 -10.53 3.54
C PRO A 122 3.46 -11.51 2.53
N LEU A 123 2.88 -12.60 3.05
CA LEU A 123 2.23 -13.68 2.32
C LEU A 123 3.13 -14.36 1.27
N THR A 124 4.43 -14.42 1.55
CA THR A 124 5.41 -15.19 0.78
C THR A 124 6.00 -16.33 1.60
N MET A 125 6.50 -17.36 0.92
CA MET A 125 7.13 -18.49 1.59
C MET A 125 8.44 -18.06 2.24
N VAL A 126 8.68 -18.57 3.45
CA VAL A 126 9.88 -18.34 4.23
C VAL A 126 10.92 -19.40 3.86
N LYS A 127 12.07 -18.95 3.37
CA LYS A 127 13.26 -19.81 3.18
C LYS A 127 14.06 -19.92 4.46
N TYR A 128 14.18 -18.80 5.18
CA TYR A 128 14.90 -18.71 6.43
C TYR A 128 14.32 -17.60 7.30
N VAL A 129 14.20 -17.83 8.60
CA VAL A 129 13.78 -16.80 9.55
C VAL A 129 14.52 -16.95 10.85
N SER A 130 15.02 -15.83 11.34
CA SER A 130 15.69 -15.66 12.64
C SER A 130 15.48 -14.21 13.09
N GLU A 131 15.90 -13.88 14.30
CA GLU A 131 15.84 -12.48 14.75
C GLU A 131 16.64 -11.53 13.84
N LYS A 132 17.80 -11.96 13.34
CA LYS A 132 18.71 -11.07 12.58
C LYS A 132 18.54 -11.11 11.06
N ARG A 133 17.94 -12.18 10.53
CA ARG A 133 17.86 -12.43 9.09
C ARG A 133 16.56 -13.13 8.74
N VAL A 134 15.90 -12.59 7.72
CA VAL A 134 14.67 -13.13 7.14
C VAL A 134 14.89 -13.23 5.63
N GLU A 135 14.57 -14.38 5.06
CA GLU A 135 14.65 -14.60 3.62
C GLU A 135 13.36 -15.25 3.14
N THR A 136 12.78 -14.66 2.11
CA THR A 136 11.57 -15.16 1.48
C THR A 136 11.86 -15.71 0.09
N SER A 137 10.94 -16.49 -0.45
CA SER A 137 10.91 -16.75 -1.88
C SER A 137 10.73 -15.44 -2.65
N ASN A 138 11.28 -15.40 -3.87
CA ASN A 138 10.86 -14.38 -4.81
C ASN A 138 9.39 -14.61 -5.10
N TRP A 139 8.60 -13.54 -4.99
CA TRP A 139 7.20 -13.60 -5.36
C TRP A 139 7.07 -13.34 -6.85
N ASP A 140 6.16 -14.10 -7.46
CA ASP A 140 5.73 -13.99 -8.84
C ASP A 140 4.20 -14.10 -8.88
N PRO A 141 3.47 -13.44 -9.79
CA PRO A 141 2.01 -13.53 -9.89
C PRO A 141 1.45 -14.95 -10.07
N SER A 142 2.24 -15.89 -10.61
CA SER A 142 1.87 -17.31 -10.69
C SER A 142 2.06 -18.07 -9.37
N SER A 143 2.65 -17.44 -8.35
CA SER A 143 2.87 -18.05 -7.04
C SER A 143 1.54 -18.35 -6.38
N ARG A 144 1.39 -19.59 -5.90
CA ARG A 144 0.20 -19.98 -5.14
C ARG A 144 0.08 -19.20 -3.84
N ASP A 145 -1.16 -19.14 -3.34
CA ASP A 145 -1.45 -18.66 -2.00
C ASP A 145 -1.10 -19.66 -0.89
N PRO A 146 -0.89 -19.18 0.36
CA PRO A 146 -0.82 -20.06 1.52
C PRO A 146 -2.15 -20.81 1.68
N ARG A 147 -2.11 -22.10 2.01
CA ARG A 147 -3.32 -22.91 2.23
C ARG A 147 -3.90 -22.66 3.63
N VAL A 148 -4.44 -21.47 3.85
CA VAL A 148 -5.02 -21.05 5.13
C VAL A 148 -6.52 -21.32 5.17
N GLU A 149 -7.04 -21.85 6.27
CA GLU A 149 -8.49 -21.79 6.54
C GLU A 149 -8.91 -20.32 6.69
N TYR A 150 -9.74 -19.83 5.77
CA TYR A 150 -10.27 -18.48 5.82
C TYR A 150 -11.78 -18.46 5.98
N ILE A 151 -12.31 -17.33 6.41
CA ILE A 151 -13.73 -17.02 6.39
C ILE A 151 -13.94 -15.62 5.81
N VAL A 152 -14.92 -15.47 4.92
CA VAL A 152 -15.37 -14.17 4.39
C VAL A 152 -16.80 -13.94 4.84
N LEU A 153 -17.03 -12.80 5.47
CA LEU A 153 -18.31 -12.41 6.06
C LEU A 153 -18.85 -11.16 5.38
N GLY A 154 -20.12 -11.22 5.01
CA GLY A 154 -20.82 -10.11 4.37
C GLY A 154 -22.26 -9.98 4.86
N PHE A 155 -22.91 -8.91 4.42
CA PHE A 155 -24.33 -8.69 4.62
C PHE A 155 -24.92 -8.19 3.31
N SER A 156 -25.88 -8.96 2.78
CA SER A 156 -26.54 -8.66 1.51
C SER A 156 -27.99 -9.11 1.58
N GLU A 157 -28.89 -8.33 0.99
CA GLU A 157 -30.29 -8.76 0.80
C GLU A 157 -31.01 -9.18 2.11
N GLY A 158 -30.60 -8.62 3.25
CA GLY A 158 -31.22 -8.88 4.56
C GLY A 158 -30.72 -10.12 5.30
N TYR A 159 -29.69 -10.82 4.80
CA TYR A 159 -29.06 -11.95 5.48
C TYR A 159 -27.53 -11.80 5.52
N PHE A 160 -26.91 -12.50 6.46
CA PHE A 160 -25.45 -12.60 6.55
C PHE A 160 -24.94 -13.71 5.63
N THR A 161 -23.86 -13.45 4.92
CA THR A 161 -23.20 -14.41 4.04
C THR A 161 -21.89 -14.89 4.65
N VAL A 162 -21.64 -16.19 4.55
CA VAL A 162 -20.37 -16.80 4.91
C VAL A 162 -19.81 -17.52 3.70
N GLU A 163 -18.60 -17.18 3.32
CA GLU A 163 -17.85 -17.90 2.29
C GLU A 163 -16.56 -18.48 2.90
N THR A 164 -16.31 -19.74 2.56
CA THR A 164 -15.12 -20.52 2.93
C THR A 164 -14.64 -21.27 1.67
N HIS A 165 -13.56 -22.04 1.75
CA HIS A 165 -13.04 -22.83 0.61
C HIS A 165 -14.09 -23.70 -0.10
N SER A 166 -15.05 -24.24 0.66
CA SER A 166 -15.96 -25.30 0.18
C SER A 166 -17.44 -24.94 0.26
N ASN A 167 -17.79 -23.86 0.96
CA ASN A 167 -19.19 -23.55 1.25
C ASN A 167 -19.46 -22.05 1.15
N ALA A 168 -20.63 -21.74 0.58
CA ALA A 168 -21.32 -20.47 0.72
C ALA A 168 -22.59 -20.71 1.55
N LEU A 169 -22.66 -20.11 2.73
CA LEU A 169 -23.78 -20.26 3.68
C LEU A 169 -24.47 -18.92 3.91
N ARG A 170 -25.73 -18.99 4.35
CA ARG A 170 -26.55 -17.84 4.70
C ARG A 170 -27.08 -17.99 6.11
N PHE A 171 -27.07 -16.89 6.87
CA PHE A 171 -27.58 -16.81 8.23
C PHE A 171 -28.57 -15.65 8.32
N TRP A 172 -29.71 -15.86 8.98
CA TRP A 172 -30.74 -14.84 9.13
C TRP A 172 -30.66 -14.12 10.47
N SER A 173 -29.89 -14.65 11.42
CA SER A 173 -29.59 -14.03 12.70
C SER A 173 -28.08 -13.89 12.90
N ILE A 174 -27.68 -12.86 13.64
CA ILE A 174 -26.27 -12.60 13.95
C ILE A 174 -25.77 -13.56 15.03
N GLU A 175 -26.67 -14.07 15.87
CA GLU A 175 -26.43 -15.08 16.90
C GLU A 175 -26.03 -16.42 16.28
N GLU A 176 -26.76 -16.91 15.27
CA GLU A 176 -26.39 -18.14 14.56
C GLU A 176 -25.04 -18.00 13.84
N LEU A 177 -24.78 -16.81 13.27
CA LEU A 177 -23.49 -16.53 12.66
C LEU A 177 -22.37 -16.55 13.71
N ALA A 178 -22.58 -15.95 14.87
CA ALA A 178 -21.61 -15.93 15.95
C ALA A 178 -21.27 -17.35 16.42
N ASP A 179 -22.28 -18.21 16.62
CA ASP A 179 -22.09 -19.63 16.98
C ASP A 179 -21.31 -20.39 15.90
N TYR A 180 -21.63 -20.15 14.62
CA TYR A 180 -20.93 -20.76 13.50
C TYR A 180 -19.43 -20.38 13.48
N VAL A 181 -19.13 -19.09 13.71
CA VAL A 181 -17.75 -18.57 13.70
C VAL A 181 -16.98 -19.05 14.94
N ALA A 182 -17.60 -19.03 16.12
CA ALA A 182 -16.97 -19.43 17.38
C ALA A 182 -16.68 -20.94 17.46
N SER A 183 -17.47 -21.77 16.78
CA SER A 183 -17.29 -23.23 16.78
C SER A 183 -16.16 -23.74 15.87
N ARG A 184 -15.50 -22.86 15.11
CA ARG A 184 -14.45 -23.22 14.15
C ARG A 184 -13.17 -22.41 14.36
N LYS A 185 -12.06 -22.94 13.87
CA LYS A 185 -10.77 -22.24 13.84
C LYS A 185 -10.49 -21.75 12.42
N PHE A 186 -10.37 -20.44 12.27
CA PHE A 186 -9.92 -19.81 11.04
C PHE A 186 -8.57 -19.13 11.27
N HIS A 187 -7.71 -19.12 10.26
CA HIS A 187 -6.44 -18.40 10.31
C HIS A 187 -6.65 -16.93 9.92
N VAL A 188 -7.44 -16.69 8.87
CA VAL A 188 -7.70 -15.33 8.37
C VAL A 188 -9.20 -15.11 8.20
N GLY A 189 -9.70 -13.97 8.66
CA GLY A 189 -11.10 -13.60 8.54
C GLY A 189 -11.21 -12.29 7.77
N PHE A 190 -12.09 -12.25 6.79
CA PHE A 190 -12.46 -11.04 6.06
C PHE A 190 -13.89 -10.72 6.42
N ALA A 191 -14.18 -9.48 6.78
CA ALA A 191 -15.52 -9.12 7.19
C ALA A 191 -15.86 -7.69 6.79
N ASP A 192 -17.09 -7.47 6.34
CA ASP A 192 -17.64 -6.13 6.32
C ASP A 192 -17.52 -5.50 7.73
N PRO A 193 -17.11 -4.22 7.86
CA PRO A 193 -16.91 -3.59 9.16
C PRO A 193 -18.15 -3.59 10.06
N TYR A 194 -19.35 -3.45 9.48
CA TYR A 194 -20.59 -3.50 10.24
C TYR A 194 -20.86 -4.92 10.77
N VAL A 195 -20.69 -5.92 9.91
CA VAL A 195 -20.84 -7.34 10.32
C VAL A 195 -19.85 -7.71 11.41
N TYR A 196 -18.58 -7.32 11.24
CA TYR A 196 -17.54 -7.59 12.23
C TYR A 196 -17.86 -6.95 13.58
N ALA A 197 -18.26 -5.67 13.59
CA ALA A 197 -18.61 -4.96 14.83
C ALA A 197 -19.77 -5.63 15.57
N ARG A 198 -20.82 -6.04 14.84
CA ARG A 198 -21.98 -6.75 15.41
C ARG A 198 -21.61 -8.13 15.97
N LEU A 199 -20.71 -8.85 15.31
CA LEU A 199 -20.25 -10.15 15.77
C LEU A 199 -19.50 -10.08 17.10
N ILE A 200 -18.53 -9.17 17.21
CA ILE A 200 -17.74 -9.03 18.44
C ILE A 200 -18.53 -8.41 19.59
N GLU A 201 -19.62 -7.69 19.30
CA GLU A 201 -20.55 -7.17 20.31
C GLU A 201 -21.31 -8.33 21.00
N ILE A 202 -21.69 -9.35 20.23
CA ILE A 202 -22.46 -10.50 20.72
C ILE A 202 -21.54 -11.57 21.34
N GLU A 203 -20.44 -11.90 20.66
CA GLU A 203 -19.45 -12.86 21.15
C GLU A 203 -18.04 -12.26 21.05
N PRO A 204 -17.58 -11.55 22.11
CA PRO A 204 -16.28 -10.89 22.13
C PRO A 204 -15.08 -11.82 21.88
N ARG A 205 -15.21 -13.13 22.14
CA ARG A 205 -14.11 -14.09 21.91
C ARG A 205 -13.76 -14.22 20.42
N ILE A 206 -14.69 -13.89 19.51
CA ILE A 206 -14.47 -13.92 18.05
C ILE A 206 -13.30 -13.04 17.63
N ALA A 207 -13.06 -11.93 18.35
CA ALA A 207 -11.91 -11.05 18.08
C ALA A 207 -10.56 -11.77 18.20
N THR A 208 -10.51 -12.87 18.96
CA THR A 208 -9.31 -13.68 19.20
C THR A 208 -9.39 -15.10 18.63
N SER A 209 -10.55 -15.54 18.13
CA SER A 209 -10.74 -16.89 17.59
C SER A 209 -10.09 -17.08 16.21
N VAL A 210 -9.87 -15.97 15.50
CA VAL A 210 -9.20 -15.92 14.21
C VAL A 210 -7.85 -15.25 14.39
N CYS A 211 -6.79 -15.83 13.80
CA CYS A 211 -5.44 -15.29 13.97
C CYS A 211 -5.34 -13.85 13.45
N LYS A 212 -6.02 -13.55 12.32
CA LYS A 212 -6.13 -12.19 11.84
C LYS A 212 -7.46 -11.87 11.15
N TRP A 213 -8.16 -10.86 11.67
CA TRP A 213 -9.27 -10.20 10.98
C TRP A 213 -8.78 -9.04 10.11
N VAL A 214 -9.28 -9.00 8.87
CA VAL A 214 -9.20 -7.89 7.93
C VAL A 214 -10.61 -7.38 7.70
N THR A 215 -10.91 -6.16 8.11
CA THR A 215 -12.22 -5.56 7.85
C THR A 215 -12.21 -4.84 6.52
N GLY A 216 -13.19 -5.09 5.66
CA GLY A 216 -13.27 -4.53 4.30
C GLY A 216 -14.10 -5.43 3.39
N GLY A 217 -15.16 -4.89 2.80
CA GLY A 217 -16.33 -5.70 2.43
C GLY A 217 -16.55 -6.03 0.96
N ALA A 218 -15.52 -6.16 0.11
CA ALA A 218 -15.77 -6.36 -1.33
C ALA A 218 -14.78 -7.25 -2.10
N PHE A 219 -13.75 -7.80 -1.46
CA PHE A 219 -12.67 -8.49 -2.17
C PHE A 219 -12.45 -9.89 -1.60
N SER A 220 -12.05 -10.79 -2.49
CA SER A 220 -11.66 -12.16 -2.18
C SER A 220 -10.35 -12.20 -1.36
N PRO A 221 -10.10 -13.29 -0.61
CA PRO A 221 -8.84 -13.48 0.09
C PRO A 221 -7.61 -13.35 -0.84
N HIS A 222 -7.70 -13.90 -2.05
CA HIS A 222 -6.64 -13.84 -3.05
C HIS A 222 -6.27 -12.37 -3.40
N GLU A 223 -7.25 -11.50 -3.60
CA GLU A 223 -7.01 -10.09 -3.90
C GLU A 223 -6.28 -9.36 -2.77
N TYR A 224 -6.68 -9.61 -1.52
CA TYR A 224 -5.94 -9.06 -0.37
C TYR A 224 -4.52 -9.58 -0.30
N PHE A 225 -4.31 -10.87 -0.61
CA PHE A 225 -2.99 -11.47 -0.59
C PHE A 225 -2.07 -10.85 -1.64
N GLU A 226 -2.57 -10.65 -2.85
CA GLU A 226 -1.88 -9.98 -3.93
C GLU A 226 -1.55 -8.52 -3.59
N TRP A 227 -2.51 -7.77 -3.05
CA TRP A 227 -2.25 -6.39 -2.64
C TRP A 227 -1.21 -6.30 -1.53
N SER A 228 -1.20 -7.27 -0.61
CA SER A 228 -0.27 -7.31 0.50
C SER A 228 1.16 -7.52 0.02
N ARG A 229 1.31 -8.44 -0.94
CA ARG A 229 2.57 -8.73 -1.61
C ARG A 229 3.08 -7.56 -2.43
N LEU A 230 2.21 -6.95 -3.25
CA LEU A 230 2.55 -5.82 -4.12
C LEU A 230 2.99 -4.59 -3.35
N SER A 231 2.27 -4.25 -2.27
CA SER A 231 2.49 -3.02 -1.51
C SER A 231 3.34 -3.19 -0.25
N TYR A 232 3.79 -4.41 0.04
CA TYR A 232 4.45 -4.78 1.31
C TYR A 232 3.59 -4.48 2.55
N THR A 233 2.27 -4.35 2.37
CA THR A 233 1.33 -3.98 3.43
C THR A 233 0.86 -5.25 4.13
N PRO A 234 1.20 -5.47 5.40
CA PRO A 234 0.70 -6.62 6.15
C PRO A 234 -0.82 -6.59 6.27
N LEU A 235 -1.47 -7.75 6.36
CA LEU A 235 -2.93 -7.86 6.50
C LEU A 235 -3.47 -7.01 7.66
N SER A 236 -2.70 -6.83 8.73
CA SER A 236 -3.06 -5.93 9.83
C SER A 236 -3.20 -4.46 9.51
N LEU A 237 -2.62 -4.01 8.42
CA LEU A 237 -2.72 -2.63 7.94
C LEU A 237 -3.68 -2.51 6.74
N MET A 238 -4.40 -3.57 6.40
CA MET A 238 -5.34 -3.61 5.26
C MET A 238 -6.81 -3.35 5.62
N ASN A 239 -7.11 -3.08 6.88
CA ASN A 239 -8.47 -2.74 7.30
C ASN A 239 -8.98 -1.50 6.53
N ASN A 240 -10.12 -1.64 5.86
CA ASN A 240 -10.76 -0.64 5.02
C ASN A 240 -9.84 -0.06 3.93
N ILE A 241 -8.87 -0.86 3.47
CA ILE A 241 -7.95 -0.42 2.44
C ILE A 241 -8.68 -0.33 1.09
N THR A 242 -8.42 0.74 0.35
CA THR A 242 -8.91 0.89 -1.03
C THR A 242 -7.80 0.53 -2.01
N ILE A 243 -8.16 0.13 -3.23
CA ILE A 243 -7.19 -0.08 -4.33
C ILE A 243 -6.29 1.15 -4.50
N GLY A 244 -6.88 2.36 -4.44
CA GLY A 244 -6.13 3.61 -4.52
C GLY A 244 -5.08 3.76 -3.40
N ARG A 245 -5.37 3.27 -2.19
CA ARG A 245 -4.43 3.29 -1.06
C ARG A 245 -3.28 2.30 -1.26
N VAL A 246 -3.55 1.13 -1.84
CA VAL A 246 -2.53 0.15 -2.24
C VAL A 246 -1.59 0.76 -3.28
N LEU A 247 -2.15 1.36 -4.34
CA LEU A 247 -1.38 2.05 -5.39
C LEU A 247 -0.54 3.20 -4.83
N THR A 248 -1.12 4.07 -4.00
CA THR A 248 -0.39 5.18 -3.36
C THR A 248 0.78 4.67 -2.50
N THR A 249 0.62 3.50 -1.86
CA THR A 249 1.68 2.86 -1.06
C THR A 249 2.84 2.46 -1.96
N ILE A 250 2.56 1.78 -3.07
CA ILE A 250 3.57 1.36 -4.07
C ILE A 250 4.31 2.59 -4.62
N GLU A 251 3.57 3.59 -5.07
CA GLU A 251 4.13 4.86 -5.58
C GLU A 251 5.00 5.57 -4.53
N SER A 252 4.58 5.55 -3.26
CA SER A 252 5.35 6.15 -2.17
C SER A 252 6.67 5.43 -1.92
N LEU A 253 6.69 4.10 -2.01
CA LEU A 253 7.92 3.31 -1.91
C LEU A 253 8.87 3.60 -3.08
N HIS A 254 8.35 3.72 -4.30
CA HIS A 254 9.14 4.16 -5.46
C HIS A 254 9.67 5.59 -5.29
N ALA A 255 8.84 6.51 -4.80
CA ALA A 255 9.26 7.89 -4.51
C ALA A 255 10.37 7.94 -3.46
N ARG A 256 10.39 7.04 -2.46
CA ARG A 256 11.52 6.92 -1.52
C ARG A 256 12.79 6.50 -2.24
N ARG A 257 12.74 5.44 -3.06
CA ARG A 257 13.90 4.98 -3.85
C ARG A 257 14.46 6.08 -4.75
N LEU A 258 13.57 6.91 -5.31
CA LEU A 258 13.89 8.02 -6.19
C LEU A 258 14.26 9.32 -5.46
N LYS A 259 14.33 9.32 -4.12
CA LYS A 259 14.62 10.47 -3.26
C LYS A 259 13.75 11.69 -3.57
N ILE A 260 12.44 11.47 -3.71
CA ILE A 260 11.43 12.51 -4.00
C ILE A 260 10.69 12.86 -2.72
N ILE A 261 10.58 14.14 -2.38
CA ILE A 261 9.81 14.59 -1.22
C ILE A 261 8.31 14.59 -1.56
N ILE A 262 7.50 13.88 -0.77
CA ILE A 262 6.05 13.99 -0.82
C ILE A 262 5.60 14.91 0.31
N ASP A 263 5.06 16.06 -0.07
CA ASP A 263 4.64 17.11 0.84
C ASP A 263 3.17 17.46 0.60
N LYS A 264 2.31 17.08 1.54
CA LYS A 264 0.87 17.36 1.44
C LYS A 264 0.52 18.85 1.57
N SER A 265 1.42 19.66 2.14
CA SER A 265 1.19 21.10 2.28
C SER A 265 1.43 21.87 0.98
N GLN A 266 2.21 21.29 0.07
CA GLN A 266 2.54 21.89 -1.22
C GLN A 266 1.80 21.13 -2.33
N SER A 267 0.60 21.61 -2.65
CA SER A 267 -0.15 21.12 -3.80
C SER A 267 0.02 22.07 -4.98
N ARG A 268 0.30 21.50 -6.16
CA ARG A 268 0.25 22.26 -7.41
C ARG A 268 -1.20 22.49 -7.78
N ARG A 269 -1.66 23.73 -7.63
CA ARG A 269 -2.95 24.15 -8.17
C ARG A 269 -2.83 24.27 -9.68
N GLU A 270 -3.85 23.81 -10.38
CA GLU A 270 -3.97 24.10 -11.80
C GLU A 270 -4.13 25.61 -12.01
N SER A 271 -3.60 26.10 -13.13
CA SER A 271 -3.81 27.48 -13.55
C SER A 271 -5.29 27.72 -13.85
N TRP A 272 -5.74 28.97 -13.75
CA TRP A 272 -7.04 29.35 -14.25
C TRP A 272 -7.20 28.97 -15.72
N ARG A 273 -8.37 28.41 -16.05
CA ARG A 273 -8.75 28.01 -17.41
C ARG A 273 -10.13 28.56 -17.71
N SER A 274 -10.34 28.97 -18.95
CA SER A 274 -11.63 29.43 -19.45
C SER A 274 -12.60 28.26 -19.60
N LEU A 275 -13.91 28.55 -19.58
CA LEU A 275 -14.95 27.55 -19.87
C LEU A 275 -14.72 26.86 -21.22
N ARG A 276 -14.27 27.60 -22.22
CA ARG A 276 -13.95 27.07 -23.55
C ARG A 276 -12.82 26.05 -23.49
N GLU A 277 -11.75 26.33 -22.74
CA GLU A 277 -10.64 25.38 -22.57
C GLU A 277 -11.07 24.11 -21.85
N LEU A 278 -11.93 24.23 -20.82
CA LEU A 278 -12.49 23.06 -20.14
C LEU A 278 -13.34 22.21 -21.10
N MET A 279 -14.19 22.84 -21.92
CA MET A 279 -14.99 22.12 -22.93
C MET A 279 -14.15 21.41 -24.01
N ILE A 280 -12.98 21.95 -24.34
CA ILE A 280 -12.12 21.39 -25.39
C ILE A 280 -11.28 20.25 -24.84
N TYR A 281 -10.65 20.43 -23.67
CA TYR A 281 -9.60 19.53 -23.18
C TYR A 281 -10.03 18.61 -22.04
N ASP A 282 -11.10 18.91 -21.31
CA ASP A 282 -11.59 18.08 -20.19
C ASP A 282 -12.75 17.19 -20.64
N ARG A 283 -12.63 16.66 -21.86
CA ARG A 283 -13.60 15.72 -22.40
C ARG A 283 -13.41 14.36 -21.76
N GLY A 284 -14.52 13.74 -21.34
CA GLY A 284 -14.51 12.35 -20.92
C GLY A 284 -14.22 11.39 -22.08
N GLY A 285 -14.30 10.09 -21.80
CA GLY A 285 -14.24 9.06 -22.84
C GLY A 285 -15.29 9.29 -23.93
N VAL A 286 -14.99 8.89 -25.16
CA VAL A 286 -15.94 8.97 -26.27
C VAL A 286 -17.08 7.99 -26.03
N ILE A 287 -18.31 8.49 -26.00
CA ILE A 287 -19.53 7.68 -25.85
C ILE A 287 -20.33 7.81 -27.14
N TYR A 288 -20.58 6.68 -27.79
CA TYR A 288 -21.52 6.60 -28.91
C TYR A 288 -22.90 6.24 -28.38
N GLN A 289 -23.93 6.99 -28.76
CA GLN A 289 -25.30 6.64 -28.42
C GLN A 289 -25.79 5.54 -29.39
N PRO A 290 -26.04 4.31 -28.93
CA PRO A 290 -26.57 3.27 -29.80
C PRO A 290 -28.04 3.57 -30.15
N ARG A 291 -28.49 3.13 -31.32
CA ARG A 291 -29.94 3.15 -31.63
C ARG A 291 -30.64 2.09 -30.78
N ALA A 292 -31.79 2.41 -30.22
CA ALA A 292 -32.59 1.43 -29.48
C ALA A 292 -33.06 0.31 -30.42
N GLY A 293 -32.87 -0.94 -30.00
CA GLY A 293 -33.23 -2.11 -30.81
C GLY A 293 -32.62 -3.39 -30.25
N LEU A 294 -33.00 -4.52 -30.84
CA LEU A 294 -32.40 -5.82 -30.57
C LEU A 294 -31.31 -6.07 -31.62
N TYR A 295 -30.13 -6.49 -31.15
CA TYR A 295 -28.97 -6.75 -31.99
C TYR A 295 -28.56 -8.21 -31.82
N TRP A 296 -28.26 -8.87 -32.92
CA TRP A 296 -27.73 -10.24 -32.94
C TRP A 296 -26.27 -10.21 -33.39
N CYS A 297 -25.49 -11.21 -32.98
CA CYS A 297 -24.06 -11.32 -33.31
C CYS A 297 -23.22 -10.11 -32.87
N VAL A 298 -23.46 -9.61 -31.65
CA VAL A 298 -22.69 -8.49 -31.06
C VAL A 298 -21.41 -9.02 -30.43
N CYS A 299 -20.29 -8.36 -30.70
CA CYS A 299 -19.01 -8.60 -30.03
C CYS A 299 -18.65 -7.40 -29.16
N GLN A 300 -18.16 -7.66 -27.94
CA GLN A 300 -17.56 -6.65 -27.08
C GLN A 300 -16.05 -6.70 -27.23
N VAL A 301 -15.45 -5.54 -27.48
CA VAL A 301 -13.99 -5.37 -27.51
C VAL A 301 -13.62 -4.37 -26.43
N ASP A 302 -12.61 -4.70 -25.63
CA ASP A 302 -12.10 -3.84 -24.56
C ASP A 302 -10.59 -3.66 -24.70
N PHE A 303 -10.09 -2.49 -24.31
CA PHE A 303 -8.67 -2.18 -24.32
C PHE A 303 -8.02 -2.70 -23.03
N LYS A 304 -7.02 -3.58 -23.14
CA LYS A 304 -6.25 -4.05 -21.97
C LYS A 304 -5.57 -2.86 -21.28
N SER A 305 -6.07 -2.49 -20.10
CA SER A 305 -5.46 -1.48 -19.24
C SER A 305 -5.19 -0.14 -19.97
N LEU A 306 -6.21 0.44 -20.63
CA LEU A 306 -6.08 1.64 -21.46
C LEU A 306 -5.34 2.81 -20.78
N TYR A 307 -5.88 3.34 -19.67
CA TYR A 307 -5.29 4.48 -18.97
C TYR A 307 -3.89 4.17 -18.39
N PRO A 308 -3.65 3.03 -17.72
CA PRO A 308 -2.30 2.62 -17.33
C PRO A 308 -1.29 2.67 -18.49
N ASN A 309 -1.64 2.13 -19.65
CA ASN A 309 -0.75 2.15 -20.82
C ASN A 309 -0.51 3.57 -21.33
N ILE A 310 -1.52 4.44 -21.35
CA ILE A 310 -1.36 5.86 -21.71
C ILE A 310 -0.40 6.55 -20.73
N ILE A 311 -0.58 6.35 -19.43
CA ILE A 311 0.27 6.92 -18.38
C ILE A 311 1.73 6.51 -18.56
N VAL A 312 1.98 5.21 -18.78
CA VAL A 312 3.33 4.67 -18.96
C VAL A 312 3.96 5.15 -20.28
N LYS A 313 3.19 5.08 -21.38
CA LYS A 313 3.67 5.41 -22.73
C LYS A 313 4.04 6.89 -22.86
N TYR A 314 3.25 7.78 -22.27
CA TYR A 314 3.46 9.21 -22.37
C TYR A 314 4.09 9.82 -21.12
N ASN A 315 4.53 9.00 -20.15
CA ASN A 315 5.19 9.43 -18.93
C ASN A 315 4.36 10.45 -18.10
N VAL A 316 3.06 10.21 -17.95
CA VAL A 316 2.15 11.14 -17.27
C VAL A 316 2.29 11.01 -15.75
N SER A 317 2.92 11.99 -15.11
CA SER A 317 3.09 12.05 -13.64
C SER A 317 3.10 13.50 -13.12
N GLY A 318 2.78 13.70 -11.85
CA GLY A 318 2.68 15.03 -11.23
C GLY A 318 3.93 15.90 -11.44
N GLU A 319 5.12 15.33 -11.28
CA GLU A 319 6.43 15.96 -11.45
C GLU A 319 6.88 16.15 -12.90
N THR A 320 6.26 15.43 -13.84
CA THR A 320 6.63 15.47 -15.27
C THR A 320 5.75 16.44 -16.06
N VAL A 321 4.51 16.64 -15.64
CA VAL A 321 3.54 17.52 -16.29
C VAL A 321 3.88 18.98 -15.99
N ASN A 322 3.90 19.82 -17.01
CA ASN A 322 4.21 21.26 -16.96
C ASN A 322 5.51 21.60 -16.22
N LYS A 323 6.49 20.70 -16.28
CA LYS A 323 7.81 20.90 -15.70
C LYS A 323 8.51 22.10 -16.39
N PRO A 324 8.96 23.14 -15.65
CA PRO A 324 9.56 24.33 -16.24
C PRO A 324 10.89 24.03 -16.94
N ILE A 325 11.71 23.17 -16.33
CA ILE A 325 13.03 22.79 -16.83
C ILE A 325 12.94 21.38 -17.43
N CYS A 326 12.82 21.32 -18.76
CA CYS A 326 12.83 20.06 -19.50
C CYS A 326 13.36 20.26 -20.92
N ARG A 327 14.27 19.39 -21.36
CA ARG A 327 14.88 19.42 -22.70
C ARG A 327 14.02 18.67 -23.71
N ASN A 328 13.51 17.50 -23.35
CA ASN A 328 12.65 16.68 -24.19
C ASN A 328 11.20 16.74 -23.70
N THR A 329 10.34 17.43 -24.46
CA THR A 329 8.95 17.67 -24.06
C THR A 329 7.98 17.15 -25.11
N LEU A 330 6.99 16.37 -24.66
CA LEU A 330 5.81 16.01 -25.44
C LEU A 330 4.71 17.06 -25.22
N THR A 331 4.14 17.59 -26.31
CA THR A 331 3.02 18.53 -26.26
C THR A 331 1.86 17.96 -27.08
N PRO A 332 0.97 17.17 -26.46
CA PRO A 332 -0.15 16.57 -27.18
C PRO A 332 -1.18 17.64 -27.58
N THR A 333 -1.79 17.50 -28.76
CA THR A 333 -2.74 18.52 -29.27
C THR A 333 -4.08 18.53 -28.54
N TRP A 334 -4.38 17.46 -27.79
CA TRP A 334 -5.64 17.24 -27.06
C TRP A 334 -5.59 17.64 -25.58
N THR A 335 -4.51 18.25 -25.11
CA THR A 335 -4.41 18.80 -23.73
C THR A 335 -3.57 20.07 -23.75
N PRO A 336 -3.80 21.06 -22.87
CA PRO A 336 -2.95 22.25 -22.79
C PRO A 336 -1.62 21.95 -22.08
N HIS A 337 -1.41 20.71 -21.63
CA HIS A 337 -0.27 20.34 -20.82
C HIS A 337 0.93 19.87 -21.66
N ARG A 338 2.11 20.21 -21.15
CA ARG A 338 3.39 19.72 -21.66
C ARG A 338 3.88 18.61 -20.73
N ILE A 339 4.41 17.52 -21.28
CA ILE A 339 4.90 16.39 -20.50
C ILE A 339 6.40 16.25 -20.71
N CYS A 340 7.17 16.28 -19.63
CA CYS A 340 8.60 16.10 -19.67
C CYS A 340 8.98 14.62 -19.84
N LEU A 341 9.93 14.35 -20.72
CA LEU A 341 10.44 13.00 -21.03
C LEU A 341 11.92 12.81 -20.64
N ASP A 342 12.56 13.81 -20.04
CA ASP A 342 13.96 13.72 -19.60
C ASP A 342 14.18 12.66 -18.51
N GLU A 343 13.14 12.39 -17.71
CA GLU A 343 13.17 11.41 -16.63
C GLU A 343 11.83 10.68 -16.51
N SER A 344 11.87 9.43 -16.04
CA SER A 344 10.66 8.65 -15.78
C SER A 344 9.98 9.12 -14.49
N GLY A 345 8.67 9.39 -14.56
CA GLY A 345 7.88 9.76 -13.39
C GLY A 345 7.61 8.58 -12.45
N VAL A 346 7.33 8.88 -11.18
CA VAL A 346 6.99 7.94 -10.11
C VAL A 346 5.79 7.09 -10.50
N VAL A 347 4.71 7.72 -10.96
CA VAL A 347 3.46 7.02 -11.31
C VAL A 347 3.67 6.10 -12.53
N PRO A 348 4.23 6.57 -13.67
CA PRO A 348 4.61 5.71 -14.80
C PRO A 348 5.52 4.54 -14.43
N VAL A 349 6.54 4.74 -13.59
CA VAL A 349 7.42 3.64 -13.16
C VAL A 349 6.65 2.60 -12.35
N SER A 350 5.86 3.05 -11.38
CA SER A 350 5.06 2.17 -10.52
C SER A 350 4.07 1.35 -11.33
N ILE A 351 3.34 1.99 -12.25
CA ILE A 351 2.35 1.33 -13.10
C ILE A 351 3.00 0.39 -14.11
N ARG A 352 4.18 0.73 -14.66
CA ARG A 352 4.89 -0.15 -15.59
C ARG A 352 5.23 -1.49 -14.96
N GLU A 353 5.68 -1.49 -13.70
CA GLU A 353 5.95 -2.72 -12.96
C GLU A 353 4.66 -3.53 -12.77
N LEU A 354 3.53 -2.89 -12.46
CA LEU A 354 2.23 -3.56 -12.33
C LEU A 354 1.69 -4.14 -13.65
N ILE A 355 1.87 -3.45 -14.78
CA ILE A 355 1.48 -3.96 -16.10
C ILE A 355 2.29 -5.21 -16.43
N GLY A 356 3.61 -5.17 -16.20
CA GLY A 356 4.50 -6.30 -16.46
C GLY A 356 4.23 -7.54 -15.61
N LEU A 357 3.53 -7.40 -14.47
CA LEU A 357 3.08 -8.53 -13.64
C LEU A 357 1.77 -9.15 -14.13
N LYS A 358 1.01 -8.43 -14.96
CA LYS A 358 -0.25 -8.92 -15.55
C LYS A 358 -0.02 -9.65 -16.87
N ASP A 359 1.07 -9.34 -17.56
CA ASP A 359 1.50 -9.97 -18.80
C ASP A 359 2.28 -11.25 -18.51
#